data_AF-A0A4Q5W8T4-F1
#
_entry.id   AF-A0A4Q5W8T4-F1
#
_cell.length_a   1.000
_cell.length_b   1.000
_cell.length_c   1.000
_cell.angle_alpha   90.00
_cell.angle_beta   90.00
_cell.angle_gamma   90.00
#
_symmetry.space_group_name_H-M   'P 1'
#
loop_
_entity.id
_entity.type
_entity.pdbx_description
1 polymer ?
#
loop_
_entity_poly.entity_id
_entity_poly.type
_entity_poly.pdbx_seq_one_letter_code
_entity_poly.pdbx_strand_id
1 'polypeptide(L)'
;MSEQASTFQAKSTIKAADREHRRKINFNIARYNAVVPAGKQQFTNVHLARERAKNAKWRAIGELDKTLETYEAAAIRNGCKVLYAETAQEALDQILEICKAKSCRSIVKSKSMVTEELHL
;
A
#
# COMPACT_ATOMS: atom_id res chain seq x y z
N MET A 1 -9.60 -35.08 0.24
CA MET A 1 -9.35 -33.63 -0.01
C MET A 1 -9.51 -32.90 1.31
N SER A 2 -8.64 -31.94 1.64
CA SER A 2 -8.76 -31.20 2.90
C SER A 2 -10.05 -30.37 2.94
N GLU A 3 -10.60 -30.15 4.14
CA GLU A 3 -11.80 -29.35 4.36
C GLU A 3 -11.68 -27.93 3.76
N GLN A 4 -10.49 -27.34 3.85
CA GLN A 4 -10.16 -26.05 3.24
C GLN A 4 -10.27 -26.08 1.71
N ALA A 5 -9.78 -27.14 1.06
CA ALA A 5 -9.84 -27.28 -0.39
C ALA A 5 -11.30 -27.42 -0.88
N SER A 6 -12.12 -28.21 -0.18
CA SER A 6 -13.55 -28.36 -0.48
C SER A 6 -14.29 -27.02 -0.34
N THR A 7 -14.05 -26.32 0.78
CA THR A 7 -14.63 -25.00 1.04
C THR A 7 -14.25 -23.97 -0.02
N PHE A 8 -12.97 -23.94 -0.41
CA PHE A 8 -12.48 -23.05 -1.47
C PHE A 8 -13.17 -23.35 -2.80
N GLN A 9 -13.24 -24.62 -3.20
CA GLN A 9 -13.90 -25.02 -4.45
C GLN A 9 -15.37 -24.60 -4.46
N ALA A 10 -16.13 -24.89 -3.41
CA ALA A 10 -17.52 -24.49 -3.31
C ALA A 10 -17.71 -22.95 -3.46
N LYS A 11 -16.93 -22.16 -2.71
CA LYS A 11 -17.00 -20.69 -2.76
C LYS A 11 -16.56 -20.14 -4.12
N SER A 12 -15.49 -20.68 -4.69
CA SER A 12 -14.94 -20.21 -5.97
C SER A 12 -15.88 -20.51 -7.14
N THR A 13 -16.54 -21.67 -7.16
CA THR A 13 -17.54 -22.03 -8.19
C THR A 13 -18.69 -21.03 -8.22
N ILE A 14 -19.25 -20.70 -7.04
CA ILE A 14 -20.30 -19.68 -6.92
C ILE A 14 -19.78 -18.32 -7.40
N LYS A 15 -18.59 -17.91 -6.93
CA LYS A 15 -18.07 -16.57 -7.23
C LYS A 15 -17.63 -16.40 -8.68
N ALA A 16 -17.13 -17.44 -9.33
CA ALA A 16 -16.70 -17.40 -10.73
C ALA A 16 -17.89 -17.24 -11.70
N ALA A 17 -19.07 -17.76 -11.33
CA ALA A 17 -20.30 -17.64 -12.09
C ALA A 17 -21.02 -16.28 -11.89
N ASP A 18 -20.65 -15.51 -10.86
CA ASP A 18 -21.24 -14.21 -10.54
C ASP A 18 -20.98 -13.18 -11.66
N ARG A 19 -22.05 -12.84 -12.39
CA ARG A 19 -22.03 -11.89 -13.51
C ARG A 19 -21.74 -10.47 -13.06
N GLU A 20 -22.21 -10.07 -11.88
CA GLU A 20 -21.98 -8.72 -11.35
C GLU A 20 -20.50 -8.58 -10.95
N HIS A 21 -19.94 -9.59 -10.31
CA HIS A 21 -18.52 -9.65 -9.99
C HIS A 21 -17.65 -9.57 -11.25
N ARG A 22 -17.97 -10.36 -12.28
CA ARG A 22 -17.28 -10.32 -13.57
C ARG A 22 -17.38 -8.94 -14.23
N ARG A 23 -18.55 -8.30 -14.20
CA ARG A 23 -18.74 -6.94 -14.71
C ARG A 23 -17.83 -5.94 -14.00
N LYS A 24 -17.73 -6.00 -12.67
CA LYS A 24 -16.87 -5.12 -11.86
C LYS A 24 -15.39 -5.31 -12.20
N ILE A 25 -14.93 -6.55 -12.32
CA ILE A 25 -13.55 -6.85 -12.72
C ILE A 25 -13.25 -6.28 -14.11
N ASN A 26 -14.10 -6.60 -15.09
CA ASN A 26 -13.91 -6.16 -16.47
C ASN A 26 -13.88 -4.63 -16.58
N PHE A 27 -14.77 -3.95 -15.84
CA PHE A 27 -14.78 -2.48 -15.80
C PHE A 27 -13.46 -1.91 -15.28
N ASN A 28 -12.96 -2.39 -14.14
CA ASN A 28 -11.73 -1.88 -13.54
C ASN A 28 -10.48 -2.23 -14.38
N ILE A 29 -10.40 -3.44 -14.92
CA ILE A 29 -9.30 -3.84 -15.82
C ILE A 29 -9.32 -3.02 -17.11
N ALA A 30 -10.50 -2.72 -17.66
CA ALA A 30 -10.61 -1.84 -18.83
C ALA A 30 -10.08 -0.42 -18.53
N ARG A 31 -10.37 0.13 -17.35
CA ARG A 31 -9.81 1.43 -16.92
C ARG A 31 -8.29 1.38 -16.81
N TYR A 32 -7.75 0.36 -16.17
CA TYR A 32 -6.30 0.14 -16.09
C TYR A 32 -5.65 0.02 -17.47
N ASN A 33 -6.20 -0.82 -18.34
CA ASN A 33 -5.69 -1.04 -19.70
C ASN A 33 -5.74 0.23 -20.56
N ALA A 34 -6.70 1.13 -20.31
CA ALA A 34 -6.77 2.41 -20.99
C ALA A 34 -5.68 3.39 -20.52
N VAL A 35 -5.42 3.48 -19.20
CA VAL A 35 -4.53 4.52 -18.64
C VAL A 35 -3.05 4.11 -18.62
N VAL A 36 -2.72 2.82 -18.51
CA VAL A 36 -1.33 2.36 -18.41
C VAL A 36 -0.49 2.66 -19.65
N PRO A 37 -0.99 2.46 -20.89
CA PRO A 37 -0.25 2.85 -22.09
C PRO A 37 0.08 4.35 -22.11
N ALA A 38 -0.90 5.19 -21.76
CA ALA A 38 -0.72 6.64 -21.67
C ALA A 38 0.29 7.01 -20.57
N GLY A 39 0.21 6.37 -19.40
CA GLY A 39 1.18 6.58 -18.32
C GLY A 39 2.61 6.19 -18.71
N LYS A 40 2.79 5.13 -19.51
CA LYS A 40 4.11 4.71 -20.01
C LYS A 40 4.73 5.74 -20.96
N GLN A 41 3.93 6.50 -21.71
CA GLN A 41 4.43 7.53 -22.63
C GLN A 41 5.11 8.70 -21.92
N GLN A 42 4.91 8.86 -20.60
CA GLN A 42 5.64 9.85 -19.80
C GLN A 42 7.15 9.55 -19.72
N PHE A 43 7.57 8.33 -20.08
CA PHE A 43 8.96 7.90 -20.04
C PHE A 43 9.47 7.61 -21.45
N THR A 44 10.58 8.25 -21.83
CA THR A 44 11.29 7.94 -23.08
C THR A 44 11.75 6.47 -23.12
N ASN A 45 12.14 5.91 -21.97
CA ASN A 45 12.51 4.51 -21.84
C ASN A 45 11.99 3.93 -20.50
N VAL A 46 10.90 3.16 -20.58
CA VAL A 46 10.23 2.56 -19.41
C VAL A 46 11.13 1.55 -18.69
N HIS A 47 11.93 0.76 -19.42
CA HIS A 47 12.82 -0.23 -18.80
C HIS A 47 13.91 0.45 -17.97
N LEU A 48 14.53 1.50 -18.51
CA LEU A 48 15.53 2.27 -17.78
C LEU A 48 14.93 2.97 -16.55
N ALA A 49 13.73 3.53 -16.67
CA ALA A 49 13.03 4.14 -15.54
C ALA A 49 12.79 3.14 -14.39
N ARG A 50 12.38 1.91 -14.73
CA ARG A 50 12.19 0.81 -13.76
C ARG A 50 13.50 0.42 -13.08
N GLU A 51 14.58 0.29 -13.85
CA GLU A 51 15.91 -0.03 -13.30
C GLU A 51 16.42 1.06 -12.36
N ARG A 52 16.25 2.34 -12.73
CA ARG A 52 16.60 3.47 -11.85
C ARG A 52 15.79 3.47 -10.56
N ALA A 53 14.48 3.26 -10.64
CA ALA A 53 13.61 3.20 -9.47
C ALA A 53 14.00 2.03 -8.53
N LYS A 54 14.32 0.86 -9.10
CA LYS A 54 14.83 -0.29 -8.35
C LYS A 54 16.12 0.06 -7.62
N ASN A 55 17.10 0.67 -8.31
CA ASN A 55 18.38 1.03 -7.71
C ASN A 55 18.24 2.10 -6.63
N ALA A 56 17.34 3.08 -6.83
CA ALA A 56 17.02 4.07 -5.82
C ALA A 56 16.44 3.42 -4.54
N LYS A 57 15.52 2.47 -4.70
CA LYS A 57 14.99 1.69 -3.57
C LYS A 57 16.10 0.93 -2.84
N TRP A 58 16.98 0.25 -3.57
CA TRP A 58 18.10 -0.48 -2.95
C TRP A 58 19.04 0.43 -2.18
N ARG A 59 19.39 1.60 -2.74
CA ARG A 59 20.22 2.57 -2.03
C ARG A 59 19.54 3.07 -0.76
N ALA A 60 18.26 3.41 -0.83
CA ALA A 60 17.50 3.88 0.35
C ALA A 60 17.46 2.85 1.48
N ILE A 61 17.42 1.54 1.15
CA ILE A 61 17.49 0.47 2.15
C ILE A 61 18.93 0.28 2.66
N GLY A 62 19.93 0.36 1.79
CA GLY A 62 21.34 0.19 2.17
C GLY A 62 21.92 1.34 3.00
N GLU A 63 21.37 2.55 2.85
CA GLU A 63 21.76 3.78 3.54
C GLU A 63 20.59 4.31 4.39
N LEU A 64 19.83 3.39 5.01
CA LEU A 64 18.57 3.70 5.67
C LEU A 64 18.75 4.70 6.82
N ASP A 65 19.83 4.57 7.58
CA ASP A 65 20.23 5.50 8.66
C ASP A 65 20.22 6.97 8.18
N LYS A 66 20.92 7.24 7.08
CA LYS A 66 21.04 8.60 6.51
C LYS A 66 19.78 9.04 5.76
N THR A 67 19.15 8.09 5.08
CA THR A 67 17.97 8.38 4.26
C THR A 67 16.77 8.73 5.14
N LEU A 68 16.66 8.12 6.34
CA LEU A 68 15.62 8.44 7.31
C LEU A 68 15.73 9.89 7.82
N GLU A 69 16.91 10.34 8.20
CA GLU A 69 17.13 11.74 8.64
C GLU A 69 16.79 12.74 7.52
N THR A 70 17.21 12.42 6.29
CA THR A 70 16.91 13.24 5.10
C THR A 70 15.40 13.32 4.86
N TYR A 71 14.71 12.18 4.97
CA TYR A 71 13.26 12.11 4.85
C TYR A 71 12.56 12.90 5.93
N GLU A 72 12.95 12.74 7.20
CA GLU A 72 12.37 13.46 8.33
C GLU A 72 12.48 14.97 8.13
N ALA A 73 13.68 15.47 7.81
CA ALA A 73 13.89 16.89 7.56
C ALA A 73 13.02 17.40 6.40
N ALA A 74 12.85 16.62 5.34
CA ALA A 74 11.98 16.97 4.22
C ALA A 74 10.49 16.94 4.60
N ALA A 75 10.05 15.94 5.38
CA ALA A 75 8.67 15.82 5.84
C ALA A 75 8.30 16.98 6.76
N ILE A 76 9.17 17.33 7.70
CA ILE A 76 8.98 18.48 8.61
C ILE A 76 8.89 19.78 7.82
N ARG A 77 9.77 20.00 6.83
CA ARG A 77 9.68 21.18 5.94
C ARG A 77 8.34 21.26 5.18
N ASN A 78 7.72 20.14 4.88
CA ASN A 78 6.39 20.07 4.24
C ASN A 78 5.22 20.12 5.25
N GLY A 79 5.49 20.42 6.52
CA GLY A 79 4.47 20.57 7.56
C GLY A 79 4.01 19.26 8.20
N CYS A 80 4.71 18.14 7.96
CA CYS A 80 4.45 16.90 8.67
C CYS A 80 5.08 16.90 10.05
N LYS A 81 4.42 16.25 11.03
CA LYS A 81 5.06 15.85 12.28
C LYS A 81 5.50 14.40 12.15
N VAL A 82 6.79 14.14 12.33
CA VAL A 82 7.35 12.78 12.33
C VAL A 82 7.38 12.26 13.76
N LEU A 83 6.92 11.03 13.95
CA LEU A 83 6.94 10.33 15.23
C LEU A 83 7.68 9.01 15.03
N TYR A 84 8.53 8.65 15.98
CA TYR A 84 9.26 7.39 15.98
C TYR A 84 8.60 6.43 16.97
N ALA A 85 8.56 5.16 16.58
CA ALA A 85 8.11 4.05 17.40
C ALA A 85 9.05 2.86 17.13
N GLU A 86 9.65 2.31 18.18
CA GLU A 86 10.54 1.15 18.10
C GLU A 86 9.73 -0.14 18.02
N THR A 87 8.54 -0.16 18.63
CA THR A 87 7.66 -1.32 18.69
C THR A 87 6.31 -1.07 18.02
N ALA A 88 5.64 -2.16 17.62
CA ALA A 88 4.28 -2.08 17.10
C ALA A 88 3.32 -1.47 18.12
N GLN A 89 3.50 -1.75 19.41
CA GLN A 89 2.66 -1.20 20.48
C GLN A 89 2.82 0.32 20.59
N GLU A 90 4.05 0.84 20.55
CA GLU A 90 4.29 2.28 20.56
C GLU A 90 3.65 2.99 19.37
N ALA A 91 3.72 2.38 18.17
CA ALA A 91 3.06 2.91 16.99
C ALA A 91 1.53 2.95 17.16
N LEU A 92 0.95 1.88 17.71
CA LEU A 92 -0.49 1.80 18.01
C LEU A 92 -0.92 2.86 19.04
N ASP A 93 -0.14 3.04 20.10
CA ASP A 93 -0.42 4.04 21.14
C ASP A 93 -0.39 5.46 20.56
N GLN A 94 0.60 5.78 19.73
CA GLN A 94 0.67 7.07 19.04
C GLN A 94 -0.51 7.30 18.10
N ILE A 95 -0.90 6.29 17.31
CA ILE A 95 -2.07 6.36 16.43
C ILE A 95 -3.34 6.62 17.25
N LEU A 96 -3.51 5.90 18.37
CA LEU A 96 -4.66 6.05 19.25
C LEU A 96 -4.73 7.45 19.87
N GLU A 97 -3.60 7.98 20.33
CA GLU A 97 -3.51 9.36 20.86
C GLU A 97 -3.89 10.40 19.81
N ILE A 98 -3.44 10.25 18.56
CA ILE A 98 -3.87 11.12 17.45
C ILE A 98 -5.38 11.03 17.24
N CYS A 99 -5.95 9.82 17.26
CA CYS A 99 -7.37 9.61 17.08
C CYS A 99 -8.20 10.25 18.18
N LYS A 100 -7.78 10.11 19.46
CA LYS A 100 -8.42 10.78 20.60
C LYS A 100 -8.33 12.30 20.48
N ALA A 101 -7.13 12.83 20.21
CA ALA A 101 -6.89 14.26 20.08
C ALA A 101 -7.70 14.91 18.96
N LYS A 102 -7.99 14.16 17.89
CA LYS A 102 -8.82 14.63 16.77
C LYS A 102 -10.30 14.23 16.88
N SER A 103 -10.70 13.56 17.97
CA SER A 103 -12.05 13.02 18.14
C SER A 103 -12.51 12.21 16.92
N CYS A 104 -11.61 11.40 16.37
CA CYS A 104 -11.86 10.60 15.17
C CYS A 104 -13.02 9.63 15.40
N ARG A 105 -14.02 9.65 14.50
CA ARG A 105 -15.17 8.73 14.52
C ARG A 105 -15.06 7.61 13.49
N SER A 106 -14.25 7.81 12.47
CA SER A 106 -14.02 6.87 11.39
C SER A 106 -12.58 6.98 10.88
N ILE A 107 -12.02 5.86 10.47
CA ILE A 107 -10.68 5.76 9.91
C ILE A 107 -10.78 4.95 8.62
N VAL A 108 -10.10 5.43 7.58
CA VAL A 108 -9.94 4.65 6.35
C VAL A 108 -8.57 3.99 6.40
N LYS A 109 -8.56 2.66 6.49
CA LYS A 109 -7.32 1.89 6.44
C LYS A 109 -6.90 1.65 5.00
N SER A 110 -5.73 2.15 4.62
CA SER A 110 -5.12 1.82 3.33
C SER A 110 -4.64 0.37 3.33
N LYS A 111 -4.68 -0.29 2.16
CA LYS A 111 -4.03 -1.60 2.00
C LYS A 111 -2.52 -1.42 2.04
N SER A 112 -1.93 -1.70 3.20
CA SER A 112 -0.50 -1.58 3.45
C SER A 112 -0.03 -2.78 4.26
N MET A 113 1.10 -3.38 3.85
CA MET A 113 1.76 -4.45 4.61
C MET A 113 2.06 -4.00 6.04
N VAL A 114 2.43 -2.73 6.22
CA VAL A 114 2.69 -2.15 7.55
C VAL A 114 1.46 -2.23 8.46
N THR A 115 0.25 -2.04 7.93
CA THR A 115 -0.96 -2.21 8.75
C THR A 115 -1.23 -3.66 9.13
N GLU A 116 -0.82 -4.62 8.28
CA GLU A 116 -0.94 -6.05 8.59
C GLU A 116 0.07 -6.44 9.68
N GLU A 117 1.30 -5.92 9.62
CA GLU A 117 2.35 -6.11 10.62
C GLU A 117 2.01 -5.47 11.97
N LEU A 118 1.33 -4.32 11.95
CA LEU A 118 0.82 -3.65 13.15
C LEU A 118 -0.49 -4.26 13.69
N HIS A 119 -1.06 -5.27 13.03
CA HIS A 119 -2.36 -5.88 13.37
C HIS A 119 -3.53 -4.87 13.46
N LEU A 120 -3.55 -3.93 12.50
CA LEU A 120 -4.49 -2.80 12.38
C LEU A 120 -5.53 -3.01 11.26
#